data_AF-A0A832DCP9-F1
#
_entry.id   AF-A0A832DCP9-F1
#
_cell.length_a   1.000
_cell.length_b   1.000
_cell.length_c   1.000
_cell.angle_alpha   90.00
_cell.angle_beta   90.00
_cell.angle_gamma   90.00
#
_symmetry.space_group_name_H-M   'P 1'
#
loop_
_entity.id
_entity.type
_entity.pdbx_description
1 polymer ?
#
loop_
_entity_poly.entity_id
_entity_poly.type
_entity_poly.pdbx_seq_one_letter_code
_entity_poly.pdbx_strand_id
1 'polypeptide(L)'
;MSQQVEVGSLELVSTNVAWGGSVSVDKYMPRPQGCTGAYATGNYEISGGGIDPIVLTYSVSGQTLWQYFDGSGSGQINVQLSCDDLDAAHELKAETGLFSSYAVTARIDVYAEVPSYPTPTPTYPPPPSGGGASAVLPAVALAVGVGAVAAVAYVLWRKR
;
A
#
# COMPACT_ATOMS: atom_id res chain seq x y z
N MET A 1 -3.63 6.55 -20.04
CA MET A 1 -3.60 7.24 -18.74
C MET A 1 -3.08 6.21 -17.74
N SER A 2 -2.25 6.59 -16.78
CA SER A 2 -1.76 5.67 -15.74
C SER A 2 -2.50 5.96 -14.44
N GLN A 3 -2.92 4.93 -13.74
CA GLN A 3 -3.54 4.98 -12.43
C GLN A 3 -2.50 4.61 -11.37
N GLN A 4 -2.45 5.37 -10.28
CA GLN A 4 -1.67 5.03 -9.11
C GLN A 4 -2.51 4.11 -8.21
N VAL A 5 -1.94 2.97 -7.82
CA VAL A 5 -2.55 1.98 -6.95
C VAL A 5 -1.65 1.80 -5.75
N GLU A 6 -2.17 2.04 -4.56
CA GLU A 6 -1.46 1.74 -3.32
C GLU A 6 -1.36 0.22 -3.16
N VAL A 7 -0.13 -0.30 -3.06
CA VAL A 7 0.14 -1.74 -2.93
C VAL A 7 0.39 -2.14 -1.47
N GLY A 8 0.83 -1.20 -0.65
CA GLY A 8 1.08 -1.43 0.76
C GLY A 8 1.70 -0.24 1.46
N SER A 9 1.80 -0.36 2.77
CA SER A 9 2.38 0.64 3.65
C SER A 9 3.12 -0.02 4.81
N LEU A 10 4.15 0.66 5.28
CA LEU A 10 5.00 0.33 6.43
C LEU A 10 4.96 1.49 7.41
N GLU A 11 4.83 1.19 8.68
CA GLU A 11 4.73 2.23 9.70
C GLU A 11 5.44 1.81 11.00
N LEU A 12 6.31 2.69 11.47
CA LEU A 12 6.86 2.70 12.82
C LEU A 12 6.13 3.82 13.57
N VAL A 13 5.26 3.48 14.53
CA VAL A 13 4.49 4.48 15.27
C VAL A 13 5.09 4.67 16.65
N SER A 14 5.59 5.87 16.93
CA SER A 14 6.10 6.26 18.26
C SER A 14 6.99 5.19 18.90
N THR A 15 7.88 4.62 18.10
CA THR A 15 8.72 3.52 18.57
C THR A 15 9.96 4.08 19.22
N ASN A 16 10.16 3.74 20.50
CA ASN A 16 11.37 4.10 21.22
C ASN A 16 12.49 3.13 20.85
N VAL A 17 13.53 3.66 20.23
CA VAL A 17 14.77 2.96 19.89
C VAL A 17 15.85 3.52 20.79
N ALA A 18 16.37 2.69 21.69
CA ALA A 18 17.31 3.16 22.70
C ALA A 18 18.32 2.08 23.09
N TRP A 19 19.47 2.51 23.62
CA TRP A 19 20.49 1.64 24.21
C TRP A 19 21.01 0.54 23.27
N GLY A 20 21.34 0.89 22.03
CA GLY A 20 21.80 -0.08 21.03
C GLY A 20 20.66 -0.88 20.39
N GLY A 21 19.41 -0.52 20.68
CA GLY A 21 18.24 -1.20 20.18
C GLY A 21 17.99 -0.95 18.69
N SER A 22 17.20 -1.84 18.11
CA SER A 22 16.66 -1.71 16.76
C SER A 22 15.19 -2.09 16.73
N VAL A 23 14.39 -1.38 15.95
CA VAL A 23 13.05 -1.79 15.53
C VAL A 23 13.05 -1.97 14.02
N SER A 24 12.40 -3.01 13.54
CA SER A 24 12.06 -3.12 12.13
C SER A 24 10.62 -3.56 11.95
N VAL A 25 10.04 -3.09 10.84
CA VAL A 25 8.78 -3.60 10.31
C VAL A 25 9.04 -3.99 8.86
N ASP A 26 8.68 -5.23 8.52
CA ASP A 26 8.74 -5.73 7.17
C ASP A 26 7.35 -6.10 6.66
N LYS A 27 7.17 -5.97 5.35
CA LYS A 27 5.94 -6.34 4.67
C LYS A 27 6.24 -6.73 3.24
N TYR A 28 5.78 -7.92 2.87
CA TYR A 28 5.72 -8.31 1.47
C TYR A 28 4.65 -7.50 0.76
N MET A 29 5.04 -6.85 -0.32
CA MET A 29 4.14 -6.14 -1.22
C MET A 29 4.08 -6.97 -2.50
N PRO A 30 2.90 -7.23 -3.08
CA PRO A 30 2.79 -7.94 -4.35
C PRO A 30 2.69 -6.97 -5.52
N ARG A 31 3.38 -7.29 -6.62
CA ARG A 31 3.30 -6.52 -7.86
C ARG A 31 1.91 -6.63 -8.50
N PRO A 32 1.23 -5.51 -8.79
CA PRO A 32 -0.03 -5.53 -9.52
C PRO A 32 0.19 -5.85 -11.02
N GLN A 33 -0.78 -6.52 -11.62
CA GLN A 33 -0.72 -6.85 -13.05
C GLN A 33 -0.66 -5.60 -13.91
N GLY A 34 0.25 -5.59 -14.88
CA GLY A 34 0.42 -4.46 -15.79
C GLY A 34 1.19 -3.27 -15.17
N CYS A 35 1.88 -3.45 -14.04
CA CYS A 35 2.72 -2.40 -13.47
C CYS A 35 3.74 -1.87 -14.50
N THR A 36 3.73 -0.55 -14.70
CA THR A 36 4.64 0.21 -15.58
C THR A 36 5.66 1.04 -14.82
N GLY A 37 5.42 1.31 -13.54
CA GLY A 37 6.32 2.06 -12.66
C GLY A 37 5.94 1.86 -11.20
N ALA A 38 6.83 2.18 -10.26
CA ALA A 38 6.54 2.13 -8.84
C ALA A 38 7.30 3.24 -8.10
N TYR A 39 6.78 3.62 -6.93
CA TYR A 39 7.49 4.53 -6.05
C TYR A 39 7.01 4.34 -4.61
N ALA A 40 7.88 4.68 -3.66
CA ALA A 40 7.54 4.76 -2.26
C ALA A 40 7.66 6.22 -1.80
N THR A 41 6.64 6.70 -1.11
CA THR A 41 6.61 8.05 -0.54
C THR A 41 6.19 7.97 0.92
N GLY A 42 6.73 8.85 1.74
CA GLY A 42 6.51 8.79 3.17
C GLY A 42 7.02 10.01 3.90
N ASN A 43 6.82 10.01 5.21
CA ASN A 43 7.35 11.02 6.10
C ASN A 43 7.99 10.32 7.31
N TYR A 44 8.97 10.99 7.89
CA TYR A 44 9.53 10.59 9.18
C TYR A 44 9.61 11.78 10.11
N GLU A 45 9.49 11.48 11.39
CA GLU A 45 9.73 12.37 12.51
C GLU A 45 10.48 11.58 13.57
N ILE A 46 11.64 12.10 13.92
CA ILE A 46 12.55 11.51 14.89
C ILE A 46 12.79 12.57 15.96
N SER A 47 12.48 12.22 17.19
CA SER A 47 12.68 13.08 18.35
C SER A 47 13.49 12.34 19.41
N GLY A 48 14.17 13.06 20.28
CA GLY A 48 15.09 12.49 21.25
C GLY A 48 16.52 12.96 21.03
N GLY A 49 17.47 12.22 21.59
CA GLY A 49 18.87 12.61 21.57
C GLY A 49 19.78 11.63 22.29
N GLY A 50 21.07 11.85 22.09
CA GLY A 50 22.14 11.08 22.70
C GLY A 50 23.46 11.36 22.01
N ILE A 51 24.45 10.52 22.31
CA ILE A 51 25.81 10.64 21.77
C ILE A 51 25.89 9.96 20.40
N ASP A 52 25.19 8.84 20.25
CA ASP A 52 25.17 8.06 19.03
C ASP A 52 24.03 8.52 18.11
N PRO A 53 24.25 8.55 16.78
CA PRO A 53 23.21 8.86 15.82
C PRO A 53 22.15 7.75 15.76
N ILE A 54 21.01 8.08 15.17
CA ILE A 54 20.00 7.12 14.75
C ILE A 54 20.00 6.98 13.24
N VAL A 55 19.83 5.74 12.82
CA VAL A 55 19.78 5.33 11.42
C VAL A 55 18.39 4.83 11.12
N LEU A 56 17.67 5.51 10.23
CA LEU A 56 16.39 5.04 9.69
C LEU A 56 16.65 4.56 8.27
N THR A 57 16.41 3.29 8.01
CA THR A 57 16.71 2.61 6.76
C THR A 57 15.44 2.07 6.14
N TYR A 58 15.25 2.34 4.85
CA TYR A 58 14.26 1.67 4.02
C TYR A 58 14.97 0.76 3.02
N SER A 59 14.59 -0.51 3.03
CA SER A 59 15.22 -1.54 2.19
C SER A 59 14.19 -2.44 1.53
N VAL A 60 14.58 -3.05 0.41
CA VAL A 60 13.77 -3.98 -0.37
C VAL A 60 14.61 -5.19 -0.69
N SER A 61 14.14 -6.39 -0.35
CA SER A 61 14.92 -7.63 -0.50
C SER A 61 16.33 -7.57 0.11
N GLY A 62 16.49 -6.82 1.21
CA GLY A 62 17.78 -6.61 1.88
C GLY A 62 18.69 -5.56 1.22
N GLN A 63 18.27 -4.91 0.14
CA GLN A 63 18.98 -3.79 -0.46
C GLN A 63 18.47 -2.47 0.11
N THR A 64 19.35 -1.66 0.70
CA THR A 64 19.01 -0.31 1.15
C THR A 64 18.77 0.62 -0.04
N LEU A 65 17.56 1.18 -0.12
CA LEU A 65 17.19 2.15 -1.16
C LEU A 65 17.17 3.57 -0.65
N TRP A 66 16.92 3.76 0.65
CA TRP A 66 16.97 5.06 1.30
C TRP A 66 17.44 4.93 2.74
N GLN A 67 18.16 5.94 3.21
CA GLN A 67 18.66 5.99 4.57
C GLN A 67 18.73 7.43 5.05
N TYR A 68 18.33 7.63 6.30
CA TYR A 68 18.62 8.82 7.09
C TYR A 68 19.59 8.46 8.20
N PHE A 69 20.58 9.31 8.42
CA PHE A 69 21.62 9.14 9.42
C PHE A 69 21.92 10.51 10.03
N ASP A 70 21.47 10.73 11.26
CA ASP A 70 21.77 11.93 12.05
C ASP A 70 21.28 11.71 13.51
N GLY A 71 20.80 12.75 14.19
CA GLY A 71 20.05 12.66 15.44
C GLY A 71 18.54 12.82 15.25
N SER A 72 18.01 13.99 15.61
CA SER A 72 16.58 14.31 15.55
C SER A 72 16.26 15.19 14.35
N GLY A 73 15.05 15.03 13.84
CA GLY A 73 14.60 15.77 12.67
C GLY A 73 13.34 15.17 12.06
N SER A 74 12.78 15.89 11.10
CA SER A 74 11.66 15.42 10.30
C SER A 74 11.92 15.69 8.83
N GLY A 75 11.30 14.89 7.98
CA GLY A 75 11.50 14.99 6.54
C GLY A 75 10.60 14.05 5.76
N GLN A 76 10.83 14.04 4.45
CA GLN A 76 10.09 13.21 3.51
C GLN A 76 10.98 12.10 2.98
N ILE A 77 10.35 10.96 2.73
CA ILE A 77 10.95 9.79 2.10
C ILE A 77 10.37 9.74 0.69
N ASN A 78 11.23 9.75 -0.32
CA ASN A 78 10.83 9.64 -1.72
C ASN A 78 11.82 8.71 -2.42
N VAL A 79 11.33 7.55 -2.86
CA VAL A 79 12.15 6.50 -3.47
C VAL A 79 11.47 6.05 -4.75
N GLN A 80 12.20 6.11 -5.87
CA GLN A 80 11.73 5.49 -7.10
C GLN A 80 11.98 3.99 -7.03
N LEU A 81 10.96 3.21 -7.39
CA LEU A 81 10.99 1.76 -7.39
C LEU A 81 10.74 1.24 -8.80
N SER A 82 11.31 0.08 -9.09
CA SER A 82 10.92 -0.71 -10.25
C SER A 82 9.74 -1.59 -9.88
N CYS A 83 8.97 -2.02 -10.87
CA CYS A 83 7.89 -2.97 -10.61
C CYS A 83 8.37 -4.33 -10.08
N ASP A 84 9.64 -4.68 -10.31
CA ASP A 84 10.26 -5.89 -9.78
C ASP A 84 10.57 -5.74 -8.27
N ASP A 85 10.79 -4.50 -7.80
CA ASP A 85 10.96 -4.20 -6.38
C ASP A 85 9.64 -4.35 -5.61
N LEU A 86 8.50 -4.34 -6.30
CA LEU A 86 7.18 -4.57 -5.70
C LEU A 86 6.84 -6.05 -5.50
N ASP A 87 7.69 -6.99 -5.89
CA ASP A 87 7.47 -8.43 -5.66
C ASP A 87 8.42 -8.95 -4.58
N ALA A 88 8.57 -8.17 -3.52
CA ALA A 88 9.62 -8.32 -2.53
C ALA A 88 9.14 -7.94 -1.12
N ALA A 89 9.94 -8.35 -0.13
CA ALA A 89 9.80 -7.85 1.23
C ALA A 89 10.41 -6.44 1.32
N HIS A 90 9.59 -5.48 1.70
CA HIS A 90 10.02 -4.13 2.02
C HIS A 90 10.18 -4.02 3.54
N GLU A 91 11.27 -3.44 4.01
CA GLU A 91 11.58 -3.28 5.43
C GLU A 91 11.88 -1.82 5.74
N LEU A 92 11.27 -1.33 6.82
CA LEU A 92 11.58 -0.06 7.45
C LEU A 92 12.18 -0.33 8.82
N LYS A 93 13.45 0.01 9.00
CA LYS A 93 14.22 -0.29 10.20
C LYS A 93 14.81 0.97 10.81
N ALA A 94 14.72 1.14 12.12
CA ALA A 94 15.40 2.17 12.87
C ALA A 94 16.34 1.57 13.93
N GLU A 95 17.56 2.06 14.01
CA GLU A 95 18.58 1.58 14.96
C GLU A 95 19.43 2.73 15.49
N THR A 96 19.87 2.62 16.74
CA THR A 96 20.73 3.63 17.38
C THR A 96 21.82 2.95 18.22
N GLY A 97 22.80 3.73 18.68
CA GLY A 97 23.88 3.25 19.53
C GLY A 97 23.53 3.15 21.01
N LEU A 98 24.49 2.68 21.81
CA LEU A 98 24.30 2.28 23.21
C LEU A 98 23.97 3.43 24.16
N PHE A 99 24.25 4.68 23.78
CA PHE A 99 24.10 5.85 24.66
C PHE A 99 23.10 6.87 24.13
N SER A 100 22.14 6.41 23.33
CA SER A 100 21.11 7.24 22.73
C SER A 100 19.71 6.67 22.90
N SER A 101 18.72 7.56 22.87
CA SER A 101 17.32 7.22 22.90
C SER A 101 16.54 8.16 21.98
N TYR A 102 15.84 7.57 21.02
CA TYR A 102 15.03 8.28 20.04
C TYR A 102 13.64 7.68 19.94
N ALA A 103 12.63 8.52 19.86
CA ALA A 103 11.30 8.17 19.44
C ALA A 103 11.18 8.39 17.93
N VAL A 104 10.88 7.31 17.21
CA VAL A 104 10.76 7.29 15.75
C VAL A 104 9.30 7.11 15.38
N THR A 105 8.79 8.05 14.59
CA THR A 105 7.53 7.92 13.88
C THR A 105 7.83 8.02 12.39
N ALA A 106 7.70 6.94 11.65
CA ALA A 106 7.97 6.91 10.21
C ALA A 106 6.91 6.10 9.49
N ARG A 107 6.40 6.64 8.39
CA ARG A 107 5.39 5.99 7.54
C ARG A 107 5.83 6.07 6.09
N ILE A 108 5.76 4.93 5.40
CA ILE A 108 6.03 4.83 3.96
C ILE A 108 4.84 4.13 3.32
N ASP A 109 4.27 4.78 2.32
CA ASP A 109 3.25 4.24 1.43
C ASP A 109 3.90 3.92 0.07
N VAL A 110 3.59 2.74 -0.46
CA VAL A 110 4.15 2.23 -1.71
C VAL A 110 3.05 2.18 -2.75
N TYR A 111 3.34 2.75 -3.90
CA TYR A 111 2.44 2.90 -5.03
C TYR A 111 3.00 2.23 -6.28
N ALA A 112 2.11 1.65 -7.06
CA ALA A 112 2.37 1.16 -8.40
C ALA A 112 1.61 1.99 -9.42
N GLU A 113 2.22 2.22 -10.57
CA GLU A 113 1.58 2.81 -11.74
C GLU A 113 1.10 1.69 -12.66
N VAL A 114 -0.20 1.67 -12.96
CA VAL A 114 -0.84 0.68 -13.83
C VAL A 114 -1.59 1.42 -14.94
N PRO A 115 -1.52 1.01 -16.22
CA PRO A 115 -2.26 1.66 -17.29
C PRO A 115 -3.77 1.49 -17.07
N SER A 116 -4.52 2.59 -17.03
CA SER A 116 -5.98 2.55 -17.05
C SER A 116 -6.45 2.38 -18.50
N TYR A 117 -6.93 1.17 -18.82
CA TYR A 117 -7.66 0.94 -20.04
C TYR A 117 -9.06 1.57 -19.90
N PRO A 118 -9.56 2.34 -20.89
CA PRO A 118 -10.95 2.72 -20.87
C PRO A 118 -11.81 1.45 -20.98
N THR A 119 -12.71 1.25 -20.03
CA THR A 119 -13.73 0.19 -20.10
C THR A 119 -14.44 0.31 -21.45
N PRO A 120 -14.47 -0.74 -22.31
CA PRO A 120 -15.23 -0.66 -23.54
C PRO A 120 -16.68 -0.40 -23.18
N THR A 121 -17.24 0.71 -23.68
CA THR A 121 -18.66 1.01 -23.53
C THR A 121 -19.43 -0.17 -24.14
N PRO A 122 -20.34 -0.83 -23.40
CA PRO A 122 -21.15 -1.88 -23.98
C PRO A 122 -21.91 -1.28 -25.16
N THR A 123 -21.52 -1.67 -26.37
CA THR A 123 -22.19 -1.25 -27.59
C THR A 123 -23.43 -2.13 -27.69
N TYR A 124 -24.52 -1.69 -27.07
CA TYR A 124 -25.81 -2.30 -27.32
C TYR A 124 -26.11 -2.13 -28.81
N PRO A 125 -26.45 -3.21 -29.55
CA PRO A 125 -26.89 -3.07 -30.93
C PRO A 125 -28.12 -2.14 -30.95
N PRO A 126 -28.22 -1.23 -31.94
CA PRO A 126 -29.41 -0.40 -32.07
C PRO A 126 -30.65 -1.31 -32.19
N PRO A 127 -31.76 -0.99 -31.49
CA PRO A 127 -32.97 -1.79 -31.60
C PRO A 127 -33.43 -1.84 -33.07
N PRO A 128 -33.93 -2.99 -33.54
CA PRO A 128 -34.37 -3.14 -34.92
C PRO A 128 -35.46 -2.12 -35.25
N SER A 129 -35.23 -1.35 -36.31
CA SER A 129 -36.21 -0.44 -36.91
C SER A 129 -37.32 -1.28 -37.56
N GLY A 130 -38.34 -1.60 -36.79
CA GLY A 130 -39.53 -2.31 -37.24
C GLY A 130 -40.77 -1.60 -36.71
N GLY A 131 -41.61 -1.13 -37.63
CA GLY A 131 -42.77 -0.28 -37.38
C GLY A 131 -43.85 -0.89 -36.48
N GLY A 132 -44.41 -0.02 -35.64
CA GLY A 132 -45.83 0.07 -35.27
C GLY A 132 -46.51 -1.17 -34.68
N ALA A 133 -46.78 -1.14 -33.38
CA ALA A 133 -48.10 -1.37 -32.79
C ALA A 133 -48.06 -1.11 -31.28
N SER A 134 -49.13 -0.50 -30.80
CA SER A 134 -49.38 -0.10 -29.41
C SER A 134 -49.30 -1.25 -28.40
N ALA A 135 -48.88 -0.88 -27.19
CA ALA A 135 -49.22 -1.44 -25.87
C ALA A 135 -48.98 -2.94 -25.65
N VAL A 136 -48.25 -3.29 -24.59
CA VAL A 136 -48.75 -4.03 -23.41
C VAL A 136 -47.54 -4.22 -22.47
N LEU A 137 -47.55 -3.54 -21.33
CA LEU A 137 -46.92 -4.07 -20.10
C LEU A 137 -47.79 -5.26 -19.63
N PRO A 138 -47.21 -6.40 -19.24
CA PRO A 138 -47.08 -6.59 -17.80
C PRO A 138 -45.78 -7.31 -17.38
N ALA A 139 -45.51 -7.17 -16.09
CA ALA A 139 -44.42 -7.78 -15.37
C ALA A 139 -44.61 -9.30 -15.14
N VAL A 140 -43.50 -10.04 -15.17
CA VAL A 140 -43.23 -11.30 -14.43
C VAL A 140 -41.70 -11.31 -14.21
N ALA A 141 -41.16 -10.85 -13.06
CA ALA A 141 -41.00 -11.53 -11.77
C ALA A 141 -39.93 -12.65 -11.73
N LEU A 142 -38.87 -12.38 -10.95
CA LEU A 142 -38.12 -13.25 -10.02
C LEU A 142 -37.25 -14.42 -10.54
N ALA A 143 -35.93 -14.28 -10.33
CA ALA A 143 -34.99 -15.26 -9.75
C ALA A 143 -33.66 -14.51 -9.42
N VAL A 144 -33.42 -13.98 -8.20
CA VAL A 144 -32.80 -14.62 -7.02
C VAL A 144 -31.59 -15.50 -7.36
N GLY A 145 -30.39 -15.11 -6.88
CA GLY A 145 -29.17 -15.90 -7.02
C GLY A 145 -27.88 -15.28 -6.48
N VAL A 146 -27.86 -14.90 -5.19
CA VAL A 146 -26.79 -15.16 -4.19
C VAL A 146 -25.32 -14.81 -4.55
N GLY A 147 -24.72 -13.90 -3.77
CA GLY A 147 -23.25 -13.72 -3.74
C GLY A 147 -22.71 -12.65 -2.79
N ALA A 148 -23.57 -11.91 -2.09
CA ALA A 148 -23.17 -10.78 -1.23
C ALA A 148 -23.48 -11.00 0.26
N VAL A 149 -23.20 -12.19 0.83
CA VAL A 149 -23.14 -12.38 2.30
C VAL A 149 -22.18 -13.55 2.65
N ALA A 150 -20.88 -13.38 2.45
CA ALA A 150 -19.87 -14.33 2.94
C ALA A 150 -18.67 -13.67 3.65
N ALA A 151 -18.74 -12.36 3.93
CA ALA A 151 -17.67 -11.66 4.66
C ALA A 151 -17.84 -11.67 6.19
N VAL A 152 -18.99 -12.08 6.72
CA VAL A 152 -19.27 -11.98 8.18
C VAL A 152 -19.02 -13.29 8.94
N ALA A 153 -18.95 -14.44 8.27
CA ALA A 153 -18.84 -15.74 8.95
C ALA A 153 -17.40 -16.23 9.20
N TYR A 154 -16.37 -15.68 8.55
CA TYR A 154 -14.99 -16.15 8.77
C TYR A 154 -14.31 -15.51 10.00
N VAL A 155 -14.88 -14.43 10.53
CA VAL A 155 -14.39 -13.74 11.75
C VAL A 155 -14.70 -14.55 13.04
N LEU A 156 -15.58 -15.55 12.97
CA LEU A 156 -16.00 -16.36 14.12
C LEU A 156 -15.27 -17.70 14.28
N TRP A 157 -14.35 -18.06 13.37
CA TRP A 157 -13.62 -19.35 13.47
C TRP A 157 -12.15 -19.23 13.93
N ARG A 158 -11.59 -18.03 14.06
CA ARG A 158 -10.18 -17.85 14.50
C ARG A 158 -10.00 -17.41 15.95
N LYS A 159 -11.06 -17.49 16.77
CA LYS A 159 -10.97 -17.46 18.23
C LYS A 159 -11.28 -18.85 18.81
N ARG A 160 -10.32 -19.76 18.64
CA ARG A 160 -9.98 -20.82 19.60
C ARG A 160 -8.48 -20.96 19.62
#